data_AF-F4XYG8-F1
#
_entry.id   AF-F4XYG8-F1
#
_cell.length_a   1.000
_cell.length_b   1.000
_cell.length_c   1.000
_cell.angle_alpha   90.00
_cell.angle_beta   90.00
_cell.angle_gamma   90.00
#
_symmetry.space_group_name_H-M   'P 1'
#
loop_
_entity.id
_entity.type
_entity.pdbx_description
1 polymer ?
#
loop_
_entity_poly.entity_id
_entity_poly.type
_entity_poly.pdbx_seq_one_letter_code
_entity_poly.pdbx_strand_id
1 'polypeptide(L)'
;MAAQPAPGDQLMFLNELTPIFEEFTQQPVAFLGGFFSGVFRLNLSDDPLKSWLEAQNGSEIYKDGHNTSENDKNKGPQSISID
;
A
#
# COMPACT_ATOMS: atom_id res chain seq x y z
N MET A 1 -24.77 6.32 27.63
CA MET A 1 -24.29 4.93 27.84
C MET A 1 -24.20 4.27 26.48
N ALA A 2 -22.99 4.08 25.94
CA ALA A 2 -22.82 3.25 24.74
C ALA A 2 -23.03 1.78 25.15
N ALA A 3 -23.85 1.05 24.40
CA ALA A 3 -24.03 -0.38 24.62
C ALA A 3 -22.68 -1.08 24.36
N GLN A 4 -22.19 -1.83 25.34
CA GLN A 4 -20.99 -2.65 25.14
C GLN A 4 -21.33 -3.78 24.15
N PRO A 5 -20.51 -4.00 23.11
CA PRO A 5 -20.77 -5.04 22.12
C PRO A 5 -20.76 -6.42 22.78
N ALA A 6 -21.66 -7.31 22.35
CA ALA A 6 -21.74 -8.65 22.92
C ALA A 6 -20.47 -9.44 22.55
N PRO A 7 -20.01 -10.39 23.40
CA PRO A 7 -18.76 -11.12 23.18
C PRO A 7 -18.69 -11.89 21.84
N GLY A 8 -19.83 -12.17 21.19
CA GLY A 8 -19.88 -12.75 19.85
C GLY A 8 -19.62 -11.76 18.71
N ASP A 9 -19.93 -10.48 18.90
CA ASP A 9 -19.82 -9.45 17.86
C ASP A 9 -18.34 -9.09 17.58
N GLN A 10 -17.47 -9.27 18.57
CA GLN A 10 -16.05 -9.00 18.44
C GLN A 10 -15.34 -10.01 17.54
N LEU A 11 -15.79 -11.27 17.55
CA LEU A 11 -15.32 -12.32 16.62
C LEU A 11 -15.80 -12.07 15.19
N MET A 12 -16.99 -11.50 15.01
CA MET A 12 -17.53 -11.16 13.68
C MET A 12 -16.80 -9.96 13.07
N PHE A 13 -16.54 -8.91 13.86
CA PHE A 13 -15.78 -7.73 13.41
C PHE A 13 -14.35 -8.07 12.97
N LEU A 14 -13.65 -8.95 13.71
CA LEU A 14 -12.31 -9.39 13.33
C LEU A 14 -12.30 -10.17 12.02
N ASN A 15 -13.32 -11.02 11.78
CA ASN A 15 -13.44 -11.76 10.53
C ASN A 15 -13.69 -10.85 9.31
N GLU A 16 -14.38 -9.72 9.49
CA GLU A 16 -14.56 -8.74 8.41
C GLU A 16 -13.28 -7.91 8.14
N LEU A 17 -12.43 -7.72 9.15
CA LEU A 17 -11.14 -7.04 8.98
C LEU A 17 -10.01 -7.94 8.46
N THR A 18 -10.16 -9.27 8.58
CA THR A 18 -9.21 -10.26 8.04
C THR A 18 -8.74 -9.94 6.61
N PRO A 19 -9.62 -9.68 5.61
CA PRO A 19 -9.17 -9.38 4.25
C PRO A 19 -8.33 -8.10 4.14
N ILE A 20 -8.62 -7.09 4.97
CA ILE A 20 -7.82 -5.84 5.02
C ILE A 20 -6.45 -6.13 5.65
N PHE A 21 -6.41 -6.99 6.67
CA PHE A 21 -5.16 -7.43 7.29
C PHE A 21 -4.30 -8.27 6.35
N GLU A 22 -4.91 -9.14 5.56
CA GLU A 22 -4.21 -9.90 4.52
C GLU A 22 -3.55 -8.97 3.50
N GLU A 23 -4.30 -8.00 2.94
CA GLU A 23 -3.76 -6.98 2.04
C GLU A 23 -2.67 -6.12 2.70
N PHE A 24 -2.84 -5.75 3.99
CA PHE A 24 -1.81 -5.05 4.75
C PHE A 24 -0.50 -5.86 4.87
N THR A 25 -0.58 -7.18 5.06
CA THR A 25 0.62 -8.03 5.13
C THR A 25 1.29 -8.21 3.77
N GLN A 26 0.53 -8.16 2.66
CA GLN A 26 1.06 -8.26 1.30
C GLN A 26 1.73 -6.95 0.85
N GLN A 27 1.12 -5.79 1.13
CA GLN A 27 1.63 -4.47 0.73
C GLN A 27 1.58 -3.44 1.86
N PRO A 28 2.39 -3.62 2.92
CA PRO A 28 2.34 -2.74 4.10
C PRO A 28 2.77 -1.31 3.77
N VAL A 29 3.72 -1.12 2.87
CA VAL A 29 4.25 0.21 2.52
C VAL A 29 3.19 1.05 1.80
N ALA A 30 2.47 0.46 0.84
CA ALA A 30 1.41 1.15 0.10
C ALA A 30 0.20 1.45 1.02
N PHE A 31 -0.19 0.49 1.86
CA PHE A 31 -1.27 0.67 2.83
C PHE A 31 -0.94 1.78 3.84
N LEU A 32 0.26 1.75 4.44
CA LEU A 32 0.66 2.79 5.40
C LEU A 32 0.76 4.15 4.70
N GLY A 33 1.21 4.24 3.45
CA GLY A 33 1.15 5.48 2.67
C GLY A 33 -0.26 6.08 2.59
N GLY A 34 -1.26 5.25 2.28
CA GLY A 34 -2.68 5.67 2.25
C GLY A 34 -3.27 5.96 3.64
N PHE A 35 -2.94 5.15 4.64
CA PHE A 35 -3.43 5.30 6.00
C PHE A 35 -2.86 6.56 6.68
N PHE A 36 -1.55 6.76 6.63
CA PHE A 36 -0.90 7.93 7.21
C PHE A 36 -1.29 9.22 6.46
N SER A 37 -1.43 9.20 5.13
CA SER A 37 -1.93 10.37 4.40
C SER A 37 -3.37 10.73 4.78
N GLY A 38 -4.22 9.73 5.04
CA GLY A 38 -5.57 9.94 5.56
C GLY A 38 -5.61 10.47 7.00
N VAL A 39 -4.88 9.83 7.92
CA VAL A 39 -4.88 10.18 9.36
C VAL A 39 -4.27 11.55 9.61
N PHE A 40 -3.12 11.84 9.00
CA PHE A 40 -2.45 13.13 9.15
C PHE A 40 -3.07 14.21 8.24
N ARG A 41 -4.10 13.83 7.46
CA ARG A 41 -4.78 14.69 6.49
C ARG A 41 -3.78 15.47 5.64
N LEU A 42 -2.69 14.78 5.28
CA LEU A 42 -1.51 15.38 4.67
C LEU A 42 -1.95 16.07 3.39
N ASN A 43 -1.91 17.40 3.41
CA ASN A 43 -2.20 18.17 2.23
C ASN A 43 -0.95 18.10 1.36
N LEU A 44 -1.05 17.40 0.23
CA LEU A 44 0.01 17.29 -0.77
C LEU A 44 0.45 18.66 -1.31
N SER A 45 -0.33 19.71 -1.04
CA SER A 45 -0.04 21.11 -1.39
C SER A 45 0.84 21.84 -0.37
N ASP A 46 1.00 21.30 0.84
CA ASP A 46 1.76 21.93 1.92
C ASP A 46 3.22 21.46 1.90
N ASP A 47 4.14 22.39 2.14
CA ASP A 47 5.56 22.07 2.35
C ASP A 47 5.79 21.53 3.77
N PRO A 48 6.68 20.53 3.97
CA PRO A 48 7.68 20.02 3.02
C PRO A 48 7.20 18.84 2.15
N LEU A 49 5.96 18.37 2.34
CA LEU A 49 5.47 17.16 1.67
C LEU A 49 5.32 17.34 0.17
N LYS A 50 4.88 18.52 -0.28
CA LYS A 50 4.84 18.89 -1.69
C LYS A 50 6.21 18.76 -2.35
N SER A 51 7.23 19.41 -1.78
CA SER A 51 8.60 19.36 -2.28
C SER A 51 9.19 17.94 -2.27
N TRP A 52 8.89 17.14 -1.25
CA TRP A 52 9.30 15.73 -1.20
C TRP A 52 8.61 14.88 -2.26
N LEU A 53 7.30 15.06 -2.47
CA LEU A 53 6.54 14.33 -3.49
C LEU A 53 7.02 14.67 -4.90
N GLU A 54 7.25 15.96 -5.19
CA GLU A 54 7.86 16.40 -6.46
C GLU A 54 9.24 15.77 -6.68
N ALA A 55 10.04 15.65 -5.60
CA ALA A 55 11.34 14.97 -5.66
C ALA A 55 11.20 13.47 -5.91
N GLN A 56 10.20 12.78 -5.34
CA GLN A 56 9.94 11.36 -5.61
C GLN A 56 9.40 11.11 -7.02
N ASN A 57 8.44 11.92 -7.49
CA ASN A 57 7.89 11.85 -8.84
C ASN A 57 8.94 12.12 -9.93
N GLY A 58 9.99 12.89 -9.62
CA GLY A 58 11.13 13.12 -10.50
C GLY A 58 12.28 12.11 -10.36
N SER A 59 12.23 11.21 -9.36
CA SER A 59 13.32 10.28 -9.04
C SER A 59 12.98 8.80 -9.18
N GLU A 60 11.79 8.44 -9.68
CA GLU A 60 11.48 7.11 -10.21
C GLU A 60 12.20 6.86 -11.57
N ILE A 61 13.52 6.99 -11.60
CA ILE A 61 14.34 6.15 -12.46
C ILE A 61 14.72 4.96 -11.59
N TYR A 62 13.94 3.89 -11.74
CA TYR A 62 14.23 2.53 -11.29
C TYR A 62 15.74 2.30 -11.13
N LYS A 63 16.22 2.32 -9.89
CA LYS A 63 17.41 1.56 -9.53
C LYS A 63 16.93 0.23 -8.99
N ASP A 64 16.40 -0.57 -9.92
CA ASP A 64 16.37 -2.01 -9.77
C ASP A 64 17.81 -2.46 -9.53
N GLY A 65 18.07 -2.95 -8.32
CA GLY A 65 19.33 -3.55 -7.94
C GLY A 65 19.48 -4.93 -8.56
N HIS A 66 19.33 -5.06 -9.88
CA HIS A 66 19.67 -6.27 -10.59
C HIS A 66 21.11 -6.17 -11.08
N ASN A 67 22.00 -6.82 -10.32
CA ASN A 67 23.35 -7.10 -10.76
C ASN A 67 23.28 -7.74 -12.14
N THR A 68 23.97 -7.12 -13.09
CA THR A 68 24.18 -7.59 -14.45
C THR A 68 24.60 -9.06 -14.47
N SER A 69 23.69 -9.93 -14.90
CA SER A 69 24.05 -11.14 -15.62
C SER A 69 22.88 -11.59 -16.50
N GLU A 70 23.06 -11.34 -17.79
CA GLU A 70 22.56 -12.10 -18.94
C GLU A 70 21.05 -12.18 -19.23
N ASN A 71 20.74 -11.68 -20.43
CA ASN A 71 19.74 -12.14 -21.39
C ASN A 71 18.24 -11.89 -21.10
N ASP A 72 17.75 -10.89 -21.84
CA ASP A 72 16.62 -11.02 -22.77
C ASP A 72 15.20 -11.03 -22.16
N LYS A 73 14.38 -10.15 -22.77
CA LYS A 73 12.91 -10.00 -22.65
C LYS A 73 12.39 -9.16 -21.48
N ASN A 74 12.16 -7.87 -21.82
CA ASN A 74 11.13 -7.00 -21.24
C ASN A 74 9.86 -7.80 -20.88
N LYS A 75 9.68 -8.13 -19.59
CA LYS A 75 8.43 -8.68 -19.07
C LYS A 75 7.78 -7.64 -18.18
N GLY A 76 6.89 -6.86 -18.79
CA GLY A 76 5.77 -6.27 -18.04
C GLY A 76 4.86 -7.36 -17.47
N PRO A 77 3.84 -6.98 -16.67
CA PRO A 77 2.93 -7.93 -16.03
C PRO A 77 2.37 -8.93 -17.07
N GLN A 78 2.56 -10.22 -16.80
CA GLN A 78 2.15 -11.29 -17.72
C GLN A 78 0.65 -11.55 -17.52
N SER A 79 -0.13 -11.39 -18.59
CA SER A 79 -1.56 -11.66 -18.58
C SER A 79 -1.81 -13.16 -18.39
N ILE A 80 -2.48 -13.55 -17.31
CA ILE A 80 -2.98 -14.91 -17.09
C ILE A 80 -4.37 -15.00 -17.73
N SER A 81 -4.58 -15.97 -18.63
CA SER A 81 -5.92 -16.34 -19.11
C SER A 81 -6.37 -17.58 -18.37
N ILE A 82 -7.58 -17.57 -17.80
CA ILE A 82 -8.21 -18.73 -17.17
C ILE A 82 -9.32 -19.20 -18.13
N ASP A 83 -9.26 -20.47 -18.53
CA ASP A 83 -10.33 -21.20 -19.25
C ASP A 83 -11.29 -21.84 -18.25
#